data_AF-A0A2M6WH45-F1
#
_entry.id   AF-A0A2M6WH45-F1
#
_cell.length_a   1.000
_cell.length_b   1.000
_cell.length_c   1.000
_cell.angle_alpha   90.00
_cell.angle_beta   90.00
_cell.angle_gamma   90.00
#
_symmetry.space_group_name_H-M   'P 1'
#
loop_
_entity.id
_entity.type
_entity.pdbx_description
1 polymer ?
#
loop_
_entity_poly.entity_id
_entity_poly.type
_entity_poly.pdbx_seq_one_letter_code
_entity_poly.pdbx_strand_id
1 'polypeptide(L)'
;MTIFEPISENISINKIITGLVLGIVLGLGTGVYLYSQVVHLRSTIEKSEKEFTSLEERNAELRNTIYITLDSERMLQTARAMGFVADGNPLYLEPKPSKLASEL
;
A
#
# COMPACT_ATOMS: atom_id res chain seq x y z
N MET A 1 46.81 59.68 40.05
CA MET A 1 46.76 58.23 39.78
C MET A 1 45.54 57.99 38.92
N THR A 2 45.74 57.81 37.60
CA THR A 2 44.65 57.65 36.64
C THR A 2 44.39 56.16 36.49
N ILE A 3 43.21 55.72 36.92
CA ILE A 3 42.76 54.34 36.81
C ILE A 3 42.07 54.22 35.45
N PHE A 4 42.67 53.42 34.56
CA PHE A 4 42.04 53.01 33.30
C PHE A 4 41.17 51.80 33.57
N GLU A 5 39.86 51.93 33.36
CA GLU A 5 38.91 50.84 33.48
C GLU A 5 38.80 50.10 32.14
N PRO A 6 38.93 48.76 32.09
CA PRO A 6 38.85 48.01 30.84
C PRO A 6 37.39 47.87 30.37
N ILE A 7 37.13 48.23 29.12
CA ILE A 7 35.83 48.05 28.45
C ILE A 7 35.50 46.55 28.38
N SER A 8 34.53 46.11 29.16
CA SER A 8 34.10 44.70 29.29
C SER A 8 33.07 44.25 28.23
N GLU A 9 32.86 45.06 27.19
CA GLU A 9 31.73 44.94 26.25
C GLU A 9 31.88 43.79 25.21
N ASN A 10 33.10 43.29 24.99
CA ASN A 10 33.39 42.28 23.96
C ASN A 10 32.83 40.87 24.25
N ILE A 11 32.54 40.55 25.51
CA ILE A 11 32.08 39.19 25.89
C ILE A 11 30.66 38.92 25.34
N SER A 12 29.79 39.93 25.31
CA SER A 12 28.42 39.81 24.82
C SER A 12 28.36 39.68 23.30
N ILE A 13 29.18 40.44 22.58
CA ILE A 13 29.26 40.38 21.11
C ILE A 13 29.76 39.01 20.65
N ASN A 14 30.77 38.47 21.32
CA ASN A 14 31.35 37.17 20.94
C ASN A 14 30.35 36.02 21.13
N LYS A 15 29.50 36.08 22.16
CA LYS A 15 28.41 35.10 22.38
C LYS A 15 27.36 35.16 21.26
N ILE A 16 27.00 36.35 20.80
CA ILE A 16 26.03 36.54 19.70
C ILE A 16 26.60 35.94 18.41
N ILE A 17 27.85 36.25 18.07
CA ILE A 17 28.52 35.72 16.88
C ILE A 17 28.61 34.19 16.96
N THR A 18 29.00 33.64 18.11
CA THR A 18 29.07 32.20 18.32
C THR A 18 27.71 31.53 18.10
N GLY A 19 26.64 32.09 18.67
CA GLY A 19 25.27 31.57 18.48
C GLY A 19 24.82 31.60 17.02
N LEU A 20 25.19 32.65 16.27
CA LEU A 20 24.84 32.80 14.86
C LEU A 20 25.55 31.74 14.00
N VAL A 21 26.85 31.52 14.23
CA VAL A 21 27.61 30.46 13.56
C VAL A 21 27.03 29.08 13.87
N LEU A 22 26.70 28.81 15.14
CA LEU A 22 26.11 27.54 15.55
C LEU A 22 24.72 27.32 14.91
N GLY A 23 23.91 28.38 14.81
CA GLY A 23 22.64 28.36 14.10
C GLY A 23 22.79 28.04 12.62
N ILE A 24 23.79 28.60 11.94
CA ILE A 24 24.08 28.30 10.53
C ILE A 24 24.46 26.83 10.36
N VAL A 25 25.35 26.31 11.22
CA VAL A 25 25.79 24.90 11.15
C VAL A 25 24.63 23.95 11.37
N LEU A 26 23.79 24.21 12.38
CA LEU A 26 22.59 23.42 12.65
C LEU A 26 21.57 23.53 11.51
N GLY A 27 21.39 24.73 10.95
CA GLY A 27 20.51 24.97 9.82
C GLY A 27 20.93 24.19 8.58
N LEU A 28 22.22 24.21 8.24
CA LEU A 28 22.76 23.43 7.12
C LEU A 28 22.62 21.92 7.37
N GLY A 29 22.95 21.45 8.57
CA GLY A 29 22.78 20.03 8.93
C GLY A 29 21.33 19.57 8.82
N THR A 30 20.40 20.39 9.31
CA THR A 30 18.96 20.10 9.22
C THR A 30 18.47 20.13 7.78
N GLY A 31 18.96 21.08 6.96
CA GLY A 31 18.62 21.17 5.54
C GLY A 31 19.02 19.92 4.75
N VAL A 32 20.24 19.43 4.97
CA VAL A 32 20.73 18.19 4.35
C VAL A 32 19.90 16.99 4.79
N TYR A 33 19.59 16.90 6.08
CA TYR A 33 18.76 15.82 6.62
C TYR A 33 17.34 15.83 6.01
N LEU A 34 16.69 16.98 5.96
CA LEU A 34 15.36 17.13 5.36
C LEU A 34 15.36 16.78 3.88
N TYR A 35 16.37 17.24 3.13
CA TYR A 35 16.51 16.89 1.72
C TYR A 35 16.63 15.38 1.52
N SER A 36 17.48 14.72 2.33
CA SER A 36 17.62 13.27 2.28
C SER A 36 16.31 12.54 2.57
N GLN A 37 15.53 13.03 3.54
CA GLN A 37 14.22 12.45 3.88
C GLN A 37 13.23 12.60 2.74
N VAL A 38 13.18 13.77 2.08
CA VAL A 38 12.30 14.01 0.93
C VAL A 38 12.65 13.08 -0.24
N VAL A 39 13.94 12.92 -0.54
CA VAL A 39 14.40 12.02 -1.60
C VAL A 39 14.03 10.56 -1.28
N HIS A 40 14.26 10.11 -0.04
CA HIS A 40 13.89 8.77 0.39
C HIS A 40 12.37 8.53 0.31
N LEU A 41 11.58 9.50 0.77
CA LEU A 41 10.13 9.44 0.72
C LEU A 41 9.64 9.33 -0.73
N ARG A 42 10.17 10.15 -1.64
CA ARG A 42 9.82 10.08 -3.06
C ARG A 42 10.15 8.72 -3.67
N SER A 43 11.33 8.18 -3.40
CA SER A 43 11.71 6.84 -3.89
C SER A 43 10.78 5.76 -3.33
N THR A 44 10.34 5.89 -2.08
CA THR A 44 9.40 4.96 -1.46
C THR A 44 8.03 5.03 -2.13
N ILE A 45 7.52 6.23 -2.39
CA ILE A 45 6.25 6.44 -3.10
C ILE A 45 6.31 5.82 -4.51
N GLU A 46 7.38 6.07 -5.26
CA GLU A 46 7.55 5.51 -6.61
C GLU A 46 7.60 3.97 -6.61
N LYS A 47 8.20 3.36 -5.57
CA LYS A 47 8.19 1.91 -5.39
C LYS A 47 6.79 1.39 -5.09
N SER A 48 6.09 2.03 -4.15
CA SER A 48 4.72 1.65 -3.79
C SER A 48 3.78 1.77 -4.98
N GLU A 49 3.88 2.83 -5.77
CA GLU A 49 3.06 3.03 -6.97
C GLU A 49 3.27 1.89 -7.99
N LYS A 50 4.52 1.50 -8.25
CA LYS A 50 4.83 0.35 -9.11
C LYS A 50 4.25 -0.96 -8.56
N GLU A 51 4.33 -1.16 -7.24
CA GLU A 51 3.76 -2.33 -6.60
C GLU A 51 2.23 -2.36 -6.77
N PHE A 52 1.56 -1.22 -6.56
CA PHE A 52 0.12 -1.08 -6.80
C PHE A 52 -0.27 -1.39 -8.24
N THR A 53 0.43 -0.83 -9.23
CA THR A 53 0.17 -1.14 -10.64
C THR A 53 0.36 -2.62 -10.92
N SER A 54 1.41 -3.25 -10.39
CA SER A 54 1.64 -4.69 -10.57
C SER A 54 0.54 -5.55 -9.93
N LEU A 55 -0.01 -5.11 -8.79
CA LEU A 55 -1.12 -5.79 -8.12
C LEU A 55 -2.42 -5.62 -8.89
N GLU A 56 -2.65 -4.46 -9.50
CA GLU A 56 -3.80 -4.20 -10.36
C GLU A 56 -3.77 -5.07 -11.62
N GLU A 57 -2.62 -5.15 -12.29
CA GLU A 57 -2.39 -6.03 -13.43
C GLU A 57 -2.65 -7.50 -13.07
N ARG A 58 -2.09 -7.98 -11.94
CA ARG A 58 -2.35 -9.33 -11.43
C ARG A 58 -3.82 -9.56 -11.09
N ASN A 59 -4.51 -8.55 -10.54
CA ASN A 59 -5.94 -8.66 -10.25
C ASN A 59 -6.75 -8.81 -11.54
N ALA A 60 -6.42 -8.03 -12.56
CA ALA A 60 -7.05 -8.12 -13.88
C ALA A 60 -6.79 -9.49 -14.53
N GLU A 61 -5.57 -10.01 -14.44
CA GLU A 61 -5.21 -11.34 -14.94
C GLU A 61 -5.96 -12.45 -14.21
N LEU A 62 -6.07 -12.38 -12.88
CA LEU A 62 -6.84 -13.33 -12.09
C LEU A 62 -8.32 -13.29 -12.44
N ARG A 63 -8.90 -12.10 -12.59
CA ARG A 63 -10.29 -11.96 -13.05
C ARG A 63 -10.48 -12.59 -14.41
N ASN A 64 -9.59 -12.31 -15.36
CA ASN A 64 -9.65 -12.91 -16.69
C ASN A 64 -9.55 -14.43 -16.65
N THR A 65 -8.65 -14.98 -15.83
CA THR A 65 -8.50 -16.43 -15.62
C THR A 65 -9.78 -17.04 -15.05
N ILE A 66 -10.40 -16.38 -14.07
CA ILE A 66 -11.68 -16.80 -13.51
C ILE A 66 -12.77 -16.80 -14.59
N TYR A 67 -12.88 -15.72 -15.38
CA TYR A 67 -13.85 -15.64 -16.47
C TYR A 67 -13.64 -16.73 -17.52
N ILE A 68 -12.40 -17.02 -17.90
CA ILE A 68 -12.09 -18.11 -18.85
C ILE A 68 -12.47 -19.48 -18.28
N THR A 69 -12.26 -19.69 -16.98
CA THR A 69 -12.55 -20.96 -16.31
C THR A 69 -14.05 -21.16 -16.09
N LEU A 70 -14.77 -20.10 -15.73
CA LEU A 70 -16.21 -20.08 -15.51
C LEU A 70 -17.02 -19.80 -16.78
N ASP A 71 -16.35 -19.68 -17.93
CA ASP A 71 -17.01 -19.47 -19.21
C ASP A 71 -17.95 -20.65 -19.47
N SER A 72 -19.24 -20.38 -19.27
CA SER A 72 -20.29 -21.38 -19.33
C SER A 72 -20.39 -21.99 -20.72
N GLU A 73 -20.00 -21.28 -21.78
CA GLU A 73 -19.92 -21.84 -23.13
C GLU A 73 -18.83 -22.90 -23.25
N ARG A 74 -17.64 -22.66 -22.69
CA ARG A 74 -16.57 -23.66 -22.65
C ARG A 74 -16.90 -24.84 -21.76
N MET A 75 -17.52 -24.58 -20.59
CA MET A 75 -18.00 -25.65 -19.72
C MET A 75 -19.08 -26.49 -20.41
N LEU A 76 -20.02 -25.87 -21.12
CA LEU A 76 -21.08 -26.56 -21.87
C LEU A 76 -20.52 -27.32 -23.09
N GLN A 77 -19.56 -26.75 -23.82
CA GLN A 77 -18.89 -27.45 -24.92
C GLN A 77 -18.13 -28.67 -24.41
N THR A 78 -17.39 -28.52 -23.30
CA THR A 78 -16.65 -29.63 -22.69
C THR A 78 -17.59 -30.69 -22.15
N ALA A 79 -18.68 -30.29 -21.49
CA ALA A 79 -19.71 -31.20 -21.00
C ALA A 79 -20.36 -31.98 -22.16
N ARG A 80 -20.72 -31.31 -23.26
CA ARG A 80 -21.24 -31.96 -24.47
C ARG A 80 -20.22 -32.89 -25.13
N ALA A 81 -18.94 -32.51 -25.18
CA ALA A 81 -17.86 -33.34 -25.72
C ALA A 81 -17.63 -34.62 -24.89
N MET A 82 -17.84 -34.55 -23.57
CA MET A 82 -17.83 -35.71 -22.68
C MET A 82 -19.14 -36.51 -22.69
N GLY A 83 -20.12 -36.11 -23.49
CA GLY A 83 -21.42 -36.78 -23.61
C GLY A 83 -22.40 -36.47 -22.47
N PHE A 84 -22.11 -35.48 -21.62
CA PHE A 84 -23.04 -35.04 -20.60
C PHE A 84 -24.21 -34.28 -21.23
N VAL A 85 -25.41 -34.60 -20.80
CA VAL A 85 -26.67 -33.99 -21.23
C VAL A 85 -27.23 -33.18 -20.07
N ALA A 86 -27.78 -32.00 -20.34
CA ALA A 86 -28.42 -31.19 -19.31
C ALA A 86 -29.67 -31.93 -18.79
N ASP A 87 -29.65 -32.31 -17.51
CA ASP A 87 -30.80 -32.90 -16.84
C ASP A 87 -31.76 -31.79 -16.41
N GLY A 88 -32.93 -31.73 -17.05
CA GLY A 88 -33.94 -30.70 -16.80
C GLY A 88 -34.72 -30.90 -15.50
N ASN A 89 -34.66 -32.09 -14.88
CA ASN A 89 -35.31 -32.36 -13.60
C ASN A 89 -34.49 -33.36 -12.77
N PRO A 90 -33.39 -32.92 -12.16
CA PRO A 90 -32.51 -33.80 -11.40
C PRO A 90 -33.22 -34.35 -10.14
N LEU A 91 -33.44 -35.66 -10.12
CA LEU A 91 -34.05 -36.40 -9.00
C LEU A 91 -33.31 -36.23 -7.65
N TYR A 92 -32.07 -35.74 -7.65
CA TYR A 92 -31.29 -35.50 -6.43
C TYR A 92 -31.59 -34.14 -5.76
N LEU A 93 -32.33 -33.24 -6.42
CA LEU A 93 -32.80 -31.99 -5.83
C LEU A 93 -34.20 -32.09 -5.21
N GLU A 94 -34.90 -33.21 -5.37
CA GLU A 94 -36.19 -33.41 -4.74
C GLU A 94 -36.01 -33.57 -3.22
N PRO A 95 -36.59 -32.68 -2.38
CA PRO A 95 -36.56 -32.87 -0.95
C PRO A 95 -37.36 -34.14 -0.62
N LYS A 96 -36.66 -35.20 -0.21
CA LYS A 96 -37.29 -36.43 0.28
C LYS A 96 -38.38 -36.05 1.29
N PRO A 97 -39.64 -36.46 1.09
CA PRO A 97 -40.68 -36.21 2.07
C PRO A 97 -40.26 -36.87 3.38
N SER A 98 -39.99 -36.02 4.37
CA SER A 98 -39.70 -36.41 5.73
C SER A 98 -40.84 -37.30 6.22
N LYS A 99 -40.54 -38.55 6.57
CA LYS A 99 -41.47 -39.54 7.12
C LYS A 99 -42.06 -39.16 8.50
N LEU A 100 -41.90 -37.90 8.94
CA LEU A 100 -42.35 -37.41 10.25
C LEU A 100 -43.83 -36.95 10.25
N ALA A 101 -44.51 -36.91 9.10
CA ALA A 101 -45.90 -36.45 9.03
C ALA A 101 -46.97 -37.56 9.13
N SER A 102 -46.58 -38.84 9.26
CA SER A 102 -47.52 -39.98 9.33
C SER A 102 -47.72 -40.55 10.75
N GLU A 103 -47.22 -39.88 11.79
CA GLU A 103 -47.40 -40.28 13.20
C GLU A 103 -48.06 -39.18 14.04
N LEU A 104 -49.01 -38.44 13.47
CA LEU A 104 -49.93 -37.58 14.23
C LEU A 104 -51.39 -38.00 13.98
#